data_AF-A0A926J935-F1
#
_entry.id   AF-A0A926J935-F1
#
_cell.length_a   1.000
_cell.length_b   1.000
_cell.length_c   1.000
_cell.angle_alpha   90.00
_cell.angle_beta   90.00
_cell.angle_gamma   90.00
#
_symmetry.space_group_name_H-M   'P 1'
#
loop_
_entity.id
_entity.type
_entity.pdbx_description
1 polymer ?
#
loop_
_entity_poly.entity_id
_entity_poly.type
_entity_poly.pdbx_seq_one_letter_code
_entity_poly.pdbx_strand_id
1 'polypeptide(L)'
;MMFLAAALLQVTAAPVFAPPLDAPLRVVTERVETGTSARRFRMERLVRFAREEAGYRAEVVILGIASDTHEASGTLYESGFGSLAGQILVFHLDSAGRVLAIDDMARIWGRICSGVADNTAARRNLPSADRAALAKRLETPLVAMPADRQRELIGSLVAALVAEEAAEPVGTKPVRIPGALPFGGAVTMEGERVLSGAGDARMRSVTRASAEAPLAPEGSAPARAGRVEVEMRREFDSKSGLLTQSTDTTFTRVGSGAEARETRRVTTLQVAPIRPEAWPKVGR
;
A
#
# COMPACT_ATOMS: atom_id res chain seq x y z
N MET A 1 10.30 59.34 18.64
CA MET A 1 9.40 58.83 17.59
C MET A 1 9.98 57.54 17.03
N MET A 2 9.33 56.41 17.34
CA MET A 2 9.57 55.10 16.75
C MET A 2 9.13 55.07 15.29
N PHE A 3 9.90 54.42 14.43
CA PHE A 3 9.37 53.55 13.39
C PHE A 3 10.29 52.32 13.29
N LEU A 4 9.87 51.25 13.96
CA LEU A 4 10.49 49.93 13.88
C LEU A 4 10.08 49.33 12.53
N ALA A 5 11.05 49.01 11.67
CA ALA A 5 10.81 48.35 10.40
C ALA A 5 10.29 46.93 10.63
N ALA A 6 9.20 46.61 9.94
CA ALA A 6 8.57 45.29 9.92
C ALA A 6 9.47 44.28 9.20
N ALA A 7 9.80 43.19 9.87
CA ALA A 7 10.19 41.93 9.24
C ALA A 7 9.04 40.94 9.44
N LEU A 8 8.10 40.92 8.49
CA LEU A 8 7.16 39.83 8.35
C LEU A 8 7.96 38.59 7.93
N LEU A 9 8.21 37.69 8.89
CA LEU A 9 8.61 36.33 8.60
C LEU A 9 7.50 35.68 7.77
N GLN A 10 7.69 35.64 6.46
CA GLN A 10 6.91 34.77 5.59
C GLN A 10 7.24 33.32 5.99
N VAL A 11 6.37 32.72 6.79
CA VAL A 11 6.27 31.27 6.89
C VAL A 11 5.73 30.81 5.54
N THR A 12 6.62 30.60 4.58
CA THR A 12 6.29 29.83 3.39
C THR A 12 6.21 28.38 3.85
N ALA A 13 4.98 27.86 4.01
CA ALA A 13 4.79 26.43 4.19
C ALA A 13 5.34 25.72 2.93
N ALA A 14 6.54 25.16 3.04
CA ALA A 14 7.21 24.41 1.99
C ALA A 14 6.53 23.03 1.81
N PRO A 15 6.65 22.40 0.63
CA PRO A 15 5.58 21.65 -0.02
C PRO A 15 5.23 20.32 0.65
N VAL A 16 3.92 20.04 0.69
CA VAL A 16 3.31 18.78 1.20
C VAL A 16 3.59 17.59 0.27
N PHE A 17 3.81 17.84 -1.03
CA PHE A 17 4.23 16.85 -2.03
C PHE A 17 4.79 17.55 -3.28
N ALA A 18 6.03 17.22 -3.67
CA ALA A 18 6.76 17.79 -4.81
C ALA A 18 7.66 16.74 -5.47
N PRO A 19 7.09 15.71 -6.11
CA PRO A 19 7.85 14.61 -6.70
C PRO A 19 8.78 15.11 -7.82
N PRO A 20 9.88 14.41 -8.11
CA PRO A 20 10.72 14.72 -9.24
C PRO A 20 9.92 14.50 -10.54
N LEU A 21 9.83 15.55 -11.35
CA LEU A 21 9.08 15.54 -12.60
C LEU A 21 9.90 14.87 -13.70
N ASP A 22 9.22 14.07 -14.52
CA ASP A 22 9.74 13.37 -15.69
C ASP A 22 10.94 12.42 -15.41
N ALA A 23 11.26 12.22 -14.13
CA ALA A 23 12.28 11.30 -13.66
C ALA A 23 11.62 9.98 -13.22
N PRO A 24 11.85 8.87 -13.94
CA PRO A 24 11.24 7.61 -13.56
C PRO A 24 11.86 7.06 -12.28
N LEU A 25 11.00 6.49 -11.45
CA LEU A 25 11.33 5.81 -10.21
C LEU A 25 11.00 4.32 -10.37
N ARG A 26 11.86 3.46 -9.84
CA ARG A 26 11.57 2.04 -9.64
C ARG A 26 11.09 1.85 -8.21
N VAL A 27 9.94 1.20 -8.09
CA VAL A 27 9.35 0.83 -6.80
C VAL A 27 9.30 -0.67 -6.70
N VAL A 28 9.90 -1.19 -5.64
CA VAL A 28 9.86 -2.60 -5.27
C VAL A 28 9.08 -2.72 -3.97
N THR A 29 8.06 -3.56 -3.97
CA THR A 29 7.32 -3.92 -2.76
C THR A 29 7.49 -5.41 -2.52
N GLU A 30 8.05 -5.79 -1.37
CA GLU A 30 8.13 -7.18 -0.95
C GLU A 30 7.28 -7.40 0.29
N ARG A 31 6.70 -8.57 0.42
CA ARG A 31 5.97 -8.98 1.61
C ARG A 31 6.39 -10.39 1.97
N VAL A 32 6.75 -10.57 3.24
CA VAL A 32 7.04 -11.87 3.83
C VAL A 32 6.07 -12.10 4.97
N GLU A 33 5.34 -13.19 4.92
CA GLU A 33 4.46 -13.67 5.99
C GLU A 33 5.06 -14.95 6.58
N THR A 34 5.20 -15.00 7.90
CA THR A 34 5.68 -16.16 8.65
C THR A 34 4.61 -16.62 9.64
N GLY A 35 4.43 -17.93 9.78
CA GLY A 35 3.37 -18.54 10.58
C GLY A 35 3.06 -19.94 10.03
N THR A 36 1.81 -20.36 10.06
CA THR A 36 1.35 -21.69 9.59
C THR A 36 1.68 -21.96 8.12
N SER A 37 1.78 -20.93 7.29
CA SER A 37 2.24 -21.05 5.91
C SER A 37 3.09 -19.84 5.58
N ALA A 38 4.40 -20.04 5.40
CA ALA A 38 5.28 -18.97 5.00
C ALA A 38 4.96 -18.54 3.56
N ARG A 39 4.89 -17.24 3.32
CA ARG A 39 4.54 -16.67 2.00
C ARG A 39 5.47 -15.52 1.69
N ARG A 40 5.92 -15.45 0.44
CA ARG A 40 6.66 -14.31 -0.08
C ARG A 40 5.94 -13.78 -1.30
N PHE A 41 5.82 -12.47 -1.36
CA PHE A 41 5.29 -11.73 -2.48
C PHE A 41 6.27 -10.63 -2.85
N ARG A 42 6.42 -10.35 -4.14
CA ARG A 42 7.21 -9.24 -4.67
C ARG A 42 6.47 -8.63 -5.84
N MET A 43 6.26 -7.31 -5.80
CA MET A 43 5.78 -6.52 -6.92
C MET A 43 6.80 -5.47 -7.29
N GLU A 44 7.01 -5.32 -8.58
CA GLU A 44 7.88 -4.30 -9.12
C GLU A 44 7.12 -3.43 -10.12
N ARG A 45 7.25 -2.12 -9.96
CA ARG A 45 6.63 -1.13 -10.84
C ARG A 45 7.53 0.06 -11.09
N LEU A 46 7.32 0.72 -12.21
CA LEU A 46 7.88 2.02 -12.51
C LEU A 46 6.83 3.09 -12.28
N VAL A 47 7.26 4.25 -11.77
CA VAL A 47 6.40 5.42 -11.57
C VAL A 47 7.08 6.65 -12.13
N ARG A 48 6.35 7.49 -12.86
CA ARG A 48 6.84 8.78 -13.35
C ARG A 48 5.79 9.84 -13.09
N PHE A 49 6.22 10.97 -12.54
CA PHE A 49 5.33 12.09 -12.25
C PHE A 49 5.50 13.18 -13.31
N ALA A 50 4.41 13.85 -13.66
CA ALA A 50 4.38 15.06 -14.47
C ALA A 50 3.52 16.10 -13.76
N ARG A 51 3.77 17.38 -14.05
CA ARG A 51 2.91 18.46 -13.54
C ARG A 51 1.58 18.45 -14.30
N GLU A 52 0.49 18.61 -13.58
CA GLU A 52 -0.85 18.70 -14.16
C GLU A 52 -1.66 19.72 -13.36
N GLU A 53 -2.03 20.83 -14.01
CA GLU A 53 -2.81 21.92 -13.39
C GLU A 53 -2.33 22.28 -11.96
N ALA A 54 -3.22 22.11 -10.97
CA ALA A 54 -2.98 22.37 -9.55
C ALA A 54 -2.24 21.24 -8.82
N GLY A 55 -2.12 20.05 -9.43
CA GLY A 55 -1.53 18.87 -8.81
C GLY A 55 -0.52 18.17 -9.71
N TYR A 56 -0.65 16.85 -9.83
CA TYR A 56 0.30 16.01 -10.55
C TYR A 56 -0.40 14.86 -11.26
N ARG A 57 0.19 14.44 -12.38
CA ARG A 57 -0.15 13.20 -13.05
C ARG A 57 0.92 12.16 -12.72
N ALA A 58 0.52 10.95 -12.32
CA ALA A 58 1.43 9.83 -12.14
C ALA A 58 1.13 8.74 -13.15
N GLU A 59 2.14 8.35 -13.92
CA GLU A 59 2.09 7.16 -14.76
C GLU A 59 2.73 6.00 -14.00
N VAL A 60 2.09 4.83 -14.04
CA VAL A 60 2.57 3.61 -13.39
C VAL A 60 2.62 2.48 -14.39
N VAL A 61 3.72 1.73 -14.41
CA VAL A 61 3.84 0.48 -15.17
C VAL A 61 4.23 -0.64 -14.23
N ILE A 62 3.41 -1.68 -14.16
CA ILE A 62 3.75 -2.90 -13.41
C ILE A 62 4.69 -3.74 -14.28
N LEU A 63 5.91 -3.98 -13.79
CA LEU A 63 6.93 -4.77 -14.49
C LEU A 63 6.74 -6.27 -14.24
N GLY A 64 6.36 -6.62 -13.01
CA GLY A 64 6.17 -8.01 -12.63
C GLY A 64 5.68 -8.18 -11.22
N ILE A 65 5.04 -9.30 -11.00
CA ILE A 65 4.60 -9.78 -9.68
C ILE A 65 5.06 -11.23 -9.55
N ALA A 66 5.74 -11.54 -8.46
CA ALA A 66 6.23 -12.87 -8.12
C ALA A 66 5.72 -13.27 -6.74
N SER A 67 5.38 -14.55 -6.58
CA SER A 67 4.91 -15.07 -5.32
C SER A 67 5.20 -16.56 -5.17
N ASP A 68 5.49 -16.97 -3.94
CA ASP A 68 5.75 -18.36 -3.59
C ASP A 68 4.44 -19.13 -3.27
N THR A 69 3.26 -18.49 -3.34
CA THR A 69 1.97 -19.15 -3.07
C THR A 69 1.33 -19.81 -4.28
N HIS A 70 1.18 -21.13 -4.23
CA HIS A 70 0.34 -21.91 -5.15
C HIS A 70 -1.14 -22.06 -4.69
N GLU A 71 -1.55 -21.43 -3.57
CA GLU A 71 -2.90 -21.53 -3.00
C GLU A 71 -3.74 -20.23 -3.09
N ALA A 72 -5.06 -20.38 -2.97
CA ALA A 72 -6.15 -19.50 -3.45
C ALA A 72 -6.21 -18.03 -2.97
N SER A 73 -5.53 -17.65 -1.89
CA SER A 73 -5.71 -16.33 -1.25
C SER A 73 -4.60 -15.31 -1.58
N GLY A 74 -3.36 -15.75 -1.85
CA GLY A 74 -2.32 -14.88 -2.45
C GLY A 74 -2.64 -14.49 -3.90
N THR A 75 -3.42 -15.34 -4.57
CA THR A 75 -3.74 -15.21 -5.99
C THR A 75 -4.60 -14.01 -6.35
N LEU A 76 -5.41 -13.41 -5.48
CA LEU A 76 -6.32 -12.31 -5.89
C LEU A 76 -5.56 -11.03 -6.29
N TYR A 77 -4.63 -10.60 -5.45
CA TYR A 77 -3.85 -9.40 -5.71
C TYR A 77 -2.83 -9.65 -6.84
N GLU A 78 -2.24 -10.85 -6.88
CA GLU A 78 -1.26 -11.25 -7.89
C GLU A 78 -1.88 -11.39 -9.29
N SER A 79 -2.97 -12.15 -9.41
CA SER A 79 -3.63 -12.33 -10.70
C SER A 79 -4.37 -11.07 -11.15
N GLY A 80 -4.90 -10.30 -10.20
CA GLY A 80 -5.55 -9.02 -10.46
C GLY A 80 -4.58 -7.99 -11.02
N PHE A 81 -3.55 -7.60 -10.26
CA PHE A 81 -2.56 -6.61 -10.74
C PHE A 81 -1.62 -7.18 -11.80
N GLY A 82 -1.39 -8.49 -11.82
CA GLY A 82 -0.59 -9.16 -12.85
C GLY A 82 -1.21 -9.04 -14.24
N SER A 83 -2.55 -8.98 -14.35
CA SER A 83 -3.24 -8.76 -15.64
C SER A 83 -3.03 -7.35 -16.22
N LEU A 84 -2.50 -6.42 -15.40
CA LEU A 84 -2.13 -5.06 -15.78
C LEU A 84 -0.64 -4.91 -16.11
N ALA A 85 0.16 -5.99 -16.02
CA ALA A 85 1.58 -5.93 -16.32
C ALA A 85 1.84 -5.38 -17.73
N GLY A 86 2.85 -4.51 -17.82
CA GLY A 86 3.26 -3.83 -19.06
C GLY A 86 2.34 -2.70 -19.54
N GLN A 87 1.20 -2.45 -18.88
CA GLN A 87 0.34 -1.31 -19.21
C GLN A 87 0.73 -0.06 -18.44
N ILE A 88 0.54 1.09 -19.07
CA ILE A 88 0.61 2.39 -18.39
C ILE A 88 -0.76 2.68 -17.79
N LEU A 89 -0.78 2.79 -16.47
CA LEU A 89 -1.91 3.27 -15.67
C LEU A 89 -1.67 4.74 -15.37
N VAL A 90 -2.70 5.57 -15.47
CA VAL A 90 -2.59 7.02 -15.28
C VAL A 90 -3.44 7.44 -14.09
N PHE A 91 -2.82 8.15 -13.17
CA PHE A 91 -3.43 8.66 -11.94
C PHE A 91 -3.35 10.18 -11.92
N HIS A 92 -4.43 10.82 -11.49
CA HIS A 92 -4.50 12.26 -11.28
C HIS A 92 -4.46 12.53 -9.78
N LEU A 93 -3.53 13.37 -9.35
CA LEU A 93 -3.24 13.66 -7.95
C LEU A 93 -3.49 15.14 -7.66
N ASP A 94 -3.94 15.44 -6.44
CA ASP A 94 -3.92 16.80 -5.93
C ASP A 94 -2.47 17.27 -5.58
N SER A 95 -2.34 18.52 -5.13
CA SER A 95 -1.04 19.09 -4.71
C SER A 95 -0.42 18.41 -3.49
N ALA A 96 -1.18 17.57 -2.76
CA ALA A 96 -0.73 16.80 -1.61
C ALA A 96 -0.44 15.33 -1.99
N GLY A 97 -0.55 14.95 -3.26
CA GLY A 97 -0.29 13.59 -3.75
C GLY A 97 -1.46 12.62 -3.57
N ARG A 98 -2.66 13.11 -3.20
CA ARG A 98 -3.86 12.25 -3.06
C ARG A 98 -4.46 11.95 -4.42
N VAL A 99 -4.81 10.68 -4.64
CA VAL A 99 -5.43 10.22 -5.90
C VAL A 99 -6.87 10.74 -6.01
N LEU A 100 -7.10 11.64 -6.95
CA LEU A 100 -8.41 12.18 -7.31
C LEU A 100 -9.14 11.28 -8.31
N ALA A 101 -8.43 10.86 -9.36
CA ALA A 101 -8.99 10.06 -10.45
C ALA A 101 -7.96 9.09 -11.04
N ILE A 102 -8.45 8.10 -11.78
CA ILE A 102 -7.65 7.11 -12.50
C ILE A 102 -8.28 6.97 -13.89
N ASP A 103 -7.48 7.14 -14.95
CA ASP A 103 -7.97 6.98 -16.32
C ASP A 103 -8.50 5.56 -16.55
N ASP A 104 -9.54 5.42 -17.37
CA ASP A 104 -10.09 4.12 -17.78
C ASP A 104 -10.44 3.18 -16.59
N MET A 105 -10.82 3.74 -15.43
CA MET A 105 -11.04 3.00 -14.18
C MET A 105 -11.90 1.73 -14.34
N ALA A 106 -13.04 1.83 -15.05
CA ALA A 106 -13.94 0.69 -15.26
C ALA A 106 -13.28 -0.43 -16.08
N ARG A 107 -12.47 -0.07 -17.09
CA ARG A 107 -11.73 -1.02 -17.92
C ARG A 107 -10.61 -1.68 -17.11
N ILE A 108 -9.86 -0.90 -16.33
CA ILE A 108 -8.80 -1.43 -15.44
C ILE A 108 -9.43 -2.42 -14.45
N TRP A 109 -10.54 -2.07 -13.82
CA TRP A 109 -11.22 -2.96 -12.87
C TRP A 109 -11.71 -4.25 -13.54
N GLY A 110 -12.31 -4.15 -14.72
CA GLY A 110 -12.72 -5.33 -15.50
C GLY A 110 -11.56 -6.29 -15.80
N ARG A 111 -10.36 -5.76 -16.09
CA ARG A 111 -9.15 -6.58 -16.29
C ARG A 111 -8.65 -7.24 -15.00
N ILE A 112 -8.75 -6.56 -13.86
CA ILE A 112 -8.43 -7.14 -12.55
C ILE A 112 -9.36 -8.33 -12.28
N CYS A 113 -10.68 -8.14 -12.40
CA CYS A 113 -11.67 -9.20 -12.20
C CYS A 113 -11.43 -10.39 -13.15
N SER A 114 -11.20 -10.11 -14.44
CA SER A 114 -10.93 -11.14 -15.44
C SER A 114 -9.64 -11.90 -15.14
N GLY A 115 -8.57 -11.20 -14.75
CA GLY A 115 -7.28 -11.81 -14.39
C GLY A 115 -7.40 -12.79 -13.22
N VAL A 116 -8.23 -12.46 -12.23
CA VAL A 116 -8.57 -13.35 -11.11
C VAL A 116 -9.31 -14.60 -11.56
N ALA A 117 -10.32 -14.44 -12.42
CA ALA A 117 -11.08 -15.56 -12.95
C ALA A 117 -10.19 -16.49 -13.79
N ASP A 118 -9.38 -15.92 -14.69
CA ASP A 118 -8.48 -16.65 -15.60
C ASP A 118 -7.41 -17.44 -14.84
N ASN A 119 -6.78 -16.83 -13.83
CA ASN A 119 -5.79 -17.52 -12.99
C ASN A 119 -6.41 -18.72 -12.26
N THR A 120 -7.65 -18.57 -11.79
CA THR A 120 -8.38 -19.65 -11.14
C THR A 120 -8.73 -20.77 -12.12
N ALA A 121 -9.17 -20.41 -13.33
CA ALA A 121 -9.46 -21.35 -14.40
C ALA A 121 -8.21 -22.13 -14.85
N ALA A 122 -7.02 -21.52 -14.78
CA ALA A 122 -5.75 -22.16 -15.15
C ALA A 122 -5.27 -23.26 -14.18
N ARG A 123 -5.89 -23.42 -13.00
CA ARG A 123 -5.50 -24.39 -11.96
C ARG A 123 -5.82 -25.84 -12.33
N ARG A 124 -4.92 -26.50 -13.07
CA ARG A 124 -5.11 -27.86 -13.59
C ARG A 124 -5.23 -28.96 -12.52
N ASN A 125 -4.90 -28.66 -11.26
CA ASN A 125 -5.02 -29.57 -10.13
C ASN A 125 -6.45 -29.71 -9.58
N LEU A 126 -7.41 -28.94 -10.11
CA LEU A 126 -8.83 -29.01 -9.72
C LEU A 126 -9.71 -29.50 -10.89
N PRO A 127 -10.78 -30.28 -10.62
CA PRO A 127 -11.81 -30.60 -11.60
C PRO A 127 -12.43 -29.35 -12.23
N SER A 128 -12.92 -29.46 -13.47
CA SER A 128 -13.41 -28.29 -14.22
C SER A 128 -14.58 -27.56 -13.55
N ALA A 129 -15.51 -28.30 -12.94
CA ALA A 129 -16.63 -27.72 -12.21
C ALA A 129 -16.15 -26.94 -10.97
N ASP A 130 -15.18 -27.48 -10.23
CA ASP A 130 -14.62 -26.85 -9.03
C ASP A 130 -13.82 -25.58 -9.38
N ARG A 131 -13.11 -25.57 -10.51
CA ARG A 131 -12.42 -24.37 -11.01
C ARG A 131 -13.42 -23.24 -11.32
N ALA A 132 -14.52 -23.56 -12.01
CA ALA A 132 -15.55 -22.58 -12.34
C ALA A 132 -16.26 -22.04 -11.10
N ALA A 133 -16.60 -22.92 -10.15
CA ALA A 133 -17.19 -22.53 -8.87
C ALA A 133 -16.23 -21.64 -8.04
N LEU A 134 -14.95 -22.00 -7.98
CA LEU A 134 -13.93 -21.22 -7.29
C LEU A 134 -13.73 -19.85 -7.93
N ALA A 135 -13.65 -19.78 -9.27
CA ALA A 135 -13.49 -18.53 -10.01
C ALA A 135 -14.65 -17.57 -9.71
N LYS A 136 -15.90 -18.07 -9.81
CA LYS A 136 -17.10 -17.28 -9.49
C LYS A 136 -17.09 -16.79 -8.03
N ARG A 137 -16.69 -17.64 -7.08
CA ARG A 137 -16.60 -17.30 -5.65
C ARG A 137 -15.58 -16.18 -5.37
N LEU A 138 -14.49 -16.16 -6.13
CA LEU A 138 -13.42 -15.16 -6.01
C LEU A 138 -13.74 -13.85 -6.75
N GLU A 139 -14.40 -13.94 -7.91
CA GLU A 139 -14.78 -12.80 -8.74
C GLU A 139 -15.98 -12.03 -8.17
N THR A 140 -16.99 -12.71 -7.63
CA THR A 140 -18.23 -12.08 -7.17
C THR A 140 -18.00 -10.92 -6.18
N PRO A 141 -17.16 -11.07 -5.12
CA PRO A 141 -16.86 -9.98 -4.21
C PRO A 141 -16.12 -8.80 -4.86
N LEU A 142 -15.30 -9.06 -5.89
CA LEU A 142 -14.58 -8.00 -6.61
C LEU A 142 -15.53 -7.21 -7.51
N VAL A 143 -16.41 -7.89 -8.24
CA VAL A 143 -17.42 -7.23 -9.08
C VAL A 143 -18.39 -6.39 -8.22
N ALA A 144 -18.75 -6.89 -7.03
CA ALA A 144 -19.62 -6.17 -6.10
C ALA A 144 -18.90 -5.05 -5.30
N MET A 145 -17.58 -4.86 -5.47
CA MET A 145 -16.83 -3.87 -4.71
C MET A 145 -17.30 -2.45 -5.06
N PRO A 146 -17.57 -1.55 -4.08
CA PRO A 146 -17.94 -0.16 -4.36
C PRO A 146 -16.83 0.59 -5.11
N ALA A 147 -17.20 1.47 -6.04
CA ALA A 147 -16.26 2.19 -6.92
C ALA A 147 -15.16 2.95 -6.13
N ASP A 148 -15.50 3.56 -5.00
CA ASP A 148 -14.50 4.23 -4.15
C ASP A 148 -13.47 3.27 -3.58
N ARG A 149 -13.88 2.06 -3.18
CA ARG A 149 -12.97 1.02 -2.70
C ARG A 149 -12.10 0.46 -3.82
N GLN A 150 -12.65 0.34 -5.03
CA GLN A 150 -11.86 -0.03 -6.21
C GLN A 150 -10.78 1.02 -6.47
N ARG A 151 -11.13 2.32 -6.43
CA ARG A 151 -10.21 3.44 -6.63
C ARG A 151 -9.15 3.51 -5.54
N GLU A 152 -9.50 3.29 -4.28
CA GLU A 152 -8.54 3.18 -3.18
C GLU A 152 -7.56 2.02 -3.40
N LEU A 153 -8.06 0.85 -3.81
CA LEU A 153 -7.23 -0.33 -4.05
C LEU A 153 -6.21 -0.06 -5.17
N ILE A 154 -6.65 0.45 -6.32
CA ILE A 154 -5.76 0.73 -7.45
C ILE A 154 -4.87 1.93 -7.14
N GLY A 155 -5.42 2.96 -6.50
CA GLY A 155 -4.74 4.17 -6.04
C GLY A 155 -3.58 3.88 -5.07
N SER A 156 -3.63 2.77 -4.33
CA SER A 156 -2.56 2.33 -3.45
C SER A 156 -1.20 2.15 -4.15
N LEU A 157 -1.19 1.93 -5.47
CA LEU A 157 0.04 1.86 -6.28
C LEU A 157 0.86 3.15 -6.21
N VAL A 158 0.20 4.30 -6.07
CA VAL A 158 0.83 5.63 -5.98
C VAL A 158 0.77 6.17 -4.57
N ALA A 159 -0.36 6.04 -3.88
CA ALA A 159 -0.54 6.59 -2.52
C ALA A 159 0.49 6.02 -1.52
N ALA A 160 0.90 4.76 -1.69
CA ALA A 160 1.94 4.15 -0.86
C ALA A 160 3.35 4.74 -1.04
N LEU A 161 3.53 5.71 -1.94
CA LEU A 161 4.79 6.44 -2.14
C LEU A 161 4.81 7.79 -1.43
N VAL A 162 3.64 8.30 -1.02
CA VAL A 162 3.50 9.63 -0.44
C VAL A 162 3.73 9.55 1.06
N ALA A 163 4.65 10.37 1.56
CA ALA A 163 4.86 10.55 2.99
C ALA A 163 3.91 11.64 3.49
N GLU A 164 2.69 11.26 3.91
CA GLU A 164 1.69 12.20 4.43
C GLU A 164 2.21 13.00 5.63
N GLU A 165 3.14 12.43 6.39
CA GLU A 165 3.81 13.07 7.51
C GLU A 165 4.87 14.12 7.13
N ALA A 166 5.16 14.33 5.84
CA ALA A 166 6.27 15.18 5.41
C ALA A 166 6.12 16.66 5.80
N ALA A 167 4.89 17.13 5.92
CA ALA A 167 4.59 18.50 6.34
C ALA A 167 4.52 18.66 7.88
N GLU A 168 4.67 17.57 8.63
CA GLU A 168 4.54 17.60 10.09
C GLU A 168 5.87 17.97 10.76
N PRO A 169 5.82 18.66 11.92
CA PRO A 169 7.03 18.94 12.69
C PRO A 169 7.61 17.66 13.30
N VAL A 170 8.94 17.65 13.44
CA VAL A 170 9.68 16.64 14.22
C VAL A 170 9.12 16.55 15.64
N GLY A 171 8.99 15.33 16.16
CA GLY A 171 8.53 15.08 17.51
C GLY A 171 7.80 13.75 17.66
N THR A 172 7.26 13.54 18.85
CA THR A 172 6.42 12.39 19.18
C THR A 172 4.96 12.83 19.28
N LYS A 173 4.05 12.04 18.72
CA LYS A 173 2.62 12.27 18.87
C LYS A 173 1.83 10.98 18.99
N PRO A 174 0.70 11.00 19.72
CA PRO A 174 -0.23 9.88 19.72
C PRO A 174 -0.84 9.69 18.34
N VAL A 175 -1.14 8.45 17.98
CA VAL A 175 -1.81 8.10 16.73
C VAL A 175 -2.91 7.09 16.97
N ARG A 176 -3.94 7.17 16.11
CA ARG A 176 -4.98 6.17 15.96
C ARG A 176 -4.99 5.72 14.53
N ILE A 177 -4.79 4.43 14.30
CA ILE A 177 -4.72 3.88 12.95
C ILE A 177 -5.66 2.69 12.80
N PRO A 178 -6.27 2.51 11.61
CA PRO A 178 -7.11 1.35 11.36
C PRO A 178 -6.25 0.08 11.33
N GLY A 179 -6.75 -0.97 11.96
CA GLY A 179 -6.19 -2.32 11.95
C GLY A 179 -7.27 -3.34 11.61
N ALA A 180 -6.82 -4.59 11.40
CA ALA A 180 -7.72 -5.73 11.17
C ALA A 180 -7.29 -6.89 12.07
N LEU A 181 -8.27 -7.57 12.65
CA LEU A 181 -8.05 -8.77 13.45
C LEU A 181 -7.80 -10.01 12.56
N PRO A 182 -7.10 -11.03 13.07
CA PRO A 182 -6.71 -12.24 12.33
C PRO A 182 -7.83 -13.04 11.68
N PHE A 183 -9.09 -12.87 12.10
CA PHE A 183 -10.27 -13.55 11.55
C PHE A 183 -11.31 -12.58 10.97
N GLY A 184 -10.89 -11.36 10.66
CA GLY A 184 -11.79 -10.28 10.25
C GLY A 184 -12.29 -9.46 11.44
N GLY A 185 -12.83 -8.29 11.13
CA GLY A 185 -13.19 -7.26 12.11
C GLY A 185 -12.21 -6.09 12.08
N ALA A 186 -12.75 -4.89 11.89
CA ALA A 186 -11.99 -3.66 11.99
C ALA A 186 -11.73 -3.33 13.46
N VAL A 187 -10.51 -2.92 13.77
CA VAL A 187 -10.13 -2.44 15.10
C VAL A 187 -9.37 -1.13 14.97
N THR A 188 -9.56 -0.22 15.92
CA THR A 188 -8.74 0.99 16.00
C THR A 188 -7.54 0.67 16.88
N MET A 189 -6.33 0.79 16.32
CA MET A 189 -5.09 0.61 17.07
C MET A 189 -4.63 1.96 17.60
N GLU A 190 -4.18 1.97 18.86
CA GLU A 190 -3.65 3.15 19.52
C GLU A 190 -2.15 3.00 19.75
N GLY A 191 -1.43 4.11 19.69
CA GLY A 191 -0.02 4.14 19.99
C GLY A 191 0.62 5.48 19.66
N GLU A 192 1.87 5.45 19.24
CA GLU A 192 2.70 6.64 19.06
C GLU A 192 3.43 6.63 17.73
N ARG A 193 3.64 7.82 17.17
CA ARG A 193 4.53 8.08 16.04
C ARG A 193 5.62 9.04 16.47
N VAL A 194 6.84 8.68 16.13
CA VAL A 194 8.04 9.51 16.30
C VAL A 194 8.54 9.90 14.92
N LEU A 195 8.57 11.20 14.63
CA LEU A 195 9.16 11.78 13.44
C LEU A 195 10.49 12.45 13.81
N SER A 196 11.58 12.08 13.14
CA SER A 196 12.92 12.62 13.39
C SER A 196 13.67 12.91 12.09
N GLY A 197 14.62 13.85 12.16
CA GLY A 197 15.55 14.11 11.05
C GLY A 197 16.57 12.99 10.89
N ALA A 198 16.90 12.65 9.64
CA ALA A 198 17.87 11.61 9.27
C ALA A 198 19.04 12.14 8.41
N GLY A 199 19.24 13.47 8.37
CA GLY A 199 20.29 14.15 7.58
C GLY A 199 19.89 14.41 6.12
N ASP A 200 20.53 15.37 5.44
CA ASP A 200 20.36 15.68 4.00
C ASP A 200 18.92 15.68 3.49
N ALA A 201 18.03 16.43 4.16
CA ALA A 201 16.59 16.48 3.87
C ALA A 201 15.84 15.13 3.98
N ARG A 202 16.46 14.09 4.55
CA ARG A 202 15.78 12.85 4.90
C ARG A 202 15.14 12.94 6.26
N MET A 203 13.97 12.34 6.36
CA MET A 203 13.20 12.21 7.58
C MET A 203 12.91 10.74 7.84
N ARG A 204 12.79 10.39 9.11
CA ARG A 204 12.43 9.05 9.56
C ARG A 204 11.18 9.11 10.43
N SER A 205 10.19 8.31 10.09
CA SER A 205 8.94 8.13 10.84
C SER A 205 8.90 6.71 11.40
N VAL A 206 8.72 6.56 12.71
CA VAL A 206 8.50 5.27 13.36
C VAL A 206 7.16 5.32 14.06
N THR A 207 6.22 4.50 13.62
CA THR A 207 4.90 4.36 14.25
C THR A 207 4.79 3.00 14.91
N ARG A 208 4.37 2.96 16.18
CA ARG A 208 4.02 1.75 16.91
C ARG A 208 2.61 1.87 17.41
N ALA A 209 1.77 0.90 17.12
CA ALA A 209 0.41 0.86 17.62
C ALA A 209 -0.03 -0.58 17.89
N SER A 210 -0.97 -0.75 18.80
CA SER A 210 -1.53 -2.06 19.11
C SER A 210 -3.01 -1.97 19.42
N ALA A 211 -3.70 -3.10 19.29
CA ALA A 211 -5.03 -3.28 19.83
C ALA A 211 -5.20 -4.72 20.32
N GLU A 212 -6.05 -4.87 21.32
CA GLU A 212 -6.58 -6.15 21.77
C GLU A 212 -8.09 -6.11 21.65
N ALA A 213 -8.67 -7.19 21.15
CA ALA A 213 -10.11 -7.30 21.01
C ALA A 213 -10.57 -8.75 21.24
N PRO A 214 -11.77 -8.95 21.78
CA PRO A 214 -12.38 -10.27 21.82
C PRO A 214 -12.65 -10.76 20.40
N LEU A 215 -12.33 -12.02 20.14
CA LEU A 215 -12.69 -12.72 18.91
C LEU A 215 -14.00 -13.47 19.15
N ALA A 216 -14.90 -13.40 18.16
CA ALA A 216 -16.14 -14.17 18.19
C ALA A 216 -15.84 -15.67 18.30
N PRO A 217 -16.63 -16.44 19.07
CA PRO A 217 -16.50 -17.88 19.13
C PRO A 217 -16.73 -18.49 17.74
N GLU A 218 -15.86 -19.42 17.34
CA GLU A 218 -15.94 -20.13 16.06
C GLU A 218 -16.45 -21.56 16.31
N GLY A 219 -17.69 -21.84 15.94
CA GLY A 219 -18.33 -23.13 16.21
C GLY A 219 -18.42 -23.44 17.70
N SER A 220 -17.83 -24.56 18.14
CA SER A 220 -17.77 -24.98 19.55
C SER A 220 -16.53 -24.49 20.30
N ALA A 221 -15.67 -23.68 19.67
CA ALA A 221 -14.49 -23.14 20.33
C ALA A 221 -14.86 -21.98 21.29
N PRO A 222 -14.25 -21.91 22.48
CA PRO A 222 -14.50 -20.81 23.42
C PRO A 222 -14.04 -19.46 22.84
N ALA A 223 -14.60 -18.36 23.35
CA ALA A 223 -14.16 -17.01 23.03
C ALA A 223 -12.66 -16.85 23.33
N ARG A 224 -11.93 -16.20 22.42
CA ARG A 224 -10.47 -15.98 22.52
C ARG A 224 -10.17 -14.49 22.42
N ALA A 225 -9.03 -14.06 22.94
CA ALA A 225 -8.51 -12.72 22.68
C ALA A 225 -7.65 -12.75 21.41
N GLY A 226 -7.81 -11.73 20.58
CA GLY A 226 -6.92 -11.42 19.46
C GLY A 226 -6.12 -10.17 19.79
N ARG A 227 -4.81 -10.22 19.56
CA ARG A 227 -3.91 -9.07 19.66
C ARG A 227 -3.30 -8.80 18.31
N VAL A 228 -3.32 -7.53 17.91
CA VAL A 228 -2.62 -7.05 16.73
C VAL A 228 -1.68 -5.93 17.13
N GLU A 229 -0.46 -5.99 16.61
CA GLU A 229 0.55 -4.96 16.77
C GLU A 229 1.08 -4.57 15.40
N VAL A 230 1.40 -3.29 15.26
CA VAL A 230 2.03 -2.76 14.07
C VAL A 230 3.25 -1.94 14.48
N GLU A 231 4.33 -2.13 13.73
CA GLU A 231 5.47 -1.24 13.69
C GLU A 231 5.72 -0.82 12.24
N MET A 232 5.56 0.45 11.93
CA MET A 232 5.85 1.04 10.62
C MET A 232 7.11 1.88 10.74
N ARG A 233 8.12 1.60 9.93
CA ARG A 233 9.33 2.41 9.81
C ARG A 233 9.38 2.97 8.40
N ARG A 234 9.45 4.28 8.26
CA ARG A 234 9.45 4.98 6.97
C ARG A 234 10.61 5.95 6.91
N GLU A 235 11.26 6.01 5.77
CA GLU A 235 12.22 7.04 5.40
C GLU A 235 11.72 7.75 4.15
N PHE A 236 11.81 9.08 4.14
CA PHE A 236 11.34 9.90 3.04
C PHE A 236 12.20 11.14 2.86
N ASP A 237 12.17 11.70 1.66
CA ASP A 237 12.78 12.98 1.33
C ASP A 237 11.78 14.12 1.63
N SER A 238 12.14 15.03 2.52
CA SER A 238 11.26 16.11 2.99
C SER A 238 11.02 17.19 1.94
N LYS A 239 11.85 17.26 0.89
CA LYS A 239 11.66 18.22 -0.20
C LYS A 239 10.58 17.77 -1.18
N SER A 240 10.55 16.47 -1.48
CA SER A 240 9.61 15.87 -2.43
C SER A 240 8.37 15.27 -1.77
N GLY A 241 8.42 14.95 -0.47
CA GLY A 241 7.35 14.23 0.20
C GLY A 241 7.21 12.77 -0.26
N LEU A 242 8.25 12.22 -0.91
CA LEU A 242 8.28 10.83 -1.37
C LEU A 242 9.02 9.93 -0.40
N LEU A 243 8.44 8.76 -0.14
CA LEU A 243 9.11 7.65 0.53
C LEU A 243 10.31 7.17 -0.30
N THR A 244 11.42 6.93 0.38
CA THR A 244 12.60 6.25 -0.18
C THR A 244 12.61 4.79 0.27
N GLN A 245 12.16 4.53 1.50
CA GLN A 245 12.05 3.20 2.07
C GLN A 245 10.90 3.12 3.09
N SER A 246 10.23 1.99 3.16
CA SER A 246 9.29 1.67 4.23
C SER A 246 9.38 0.20 4.62
N THR A 247 9.22 -0.09 5.91
CA THR A 247 9.09 -1.43 6.47
C THR A 247 7.94 -1.44 7.46
N ASP A 248 6.88 -2.15 7.12
CA ASP A 248 5.68 -2.31 7.93
C ASP A 248 5.62 -3.73 8.46
N THR A 249 5.82 -3.89 9.76
CA THR A 249 5.69 -5.17 10.47
C THR A 249 4.34 -5.22 11.17
N THR A 250 3.47 -6.12 10.75
CA THR A 250 2.27 -6.51 11.50
C THR A 250 2.55 -7.80 12.24
N PHE A 251 2.34 -7.81 13.55
CA PHE A 251 2.32 -9.01 14.36
C PHE A 251 0.89 -9.28 14.81
N THR A 252 0.50 -10.54 14.79
CA THR A 252 -0.86 -10.95 15.15
C THR A 252 -0.78 -12.22 15.98
N ARG A 253 -1.42 -12.18 17.15
CA ARG A 253 -1.51 -13.31 18.07
C ARG A 253 -2.98 -13.61 18.37
N VAL A 254 -3.32 -14.90 18.34
CA VAL A 254 -4.65 -15.42 18.68
C VAL A 254 -4.53 -16.41 19.81
N GLY A 255 -5.33 -16.23 20.86
CA GLY A 255 -5.34 -17.11 22.02
C GLY A 255 -4.19 -16.84 22.99
N SER A 256 -4.03 -17.73 23.97
CA SER A 256 -3.05 -17.62 25.04
C SER A 256 -2.37 -18.96 25.31
N GLY A 257 -1.18 -18.92 25.92
CA GLY A 257 -0.44 -20.13 26.28
C GLY A 257 0.12 -20.90 25.08
N ALA A 258 0.31 -22.22 25.25
CA ALA A 258 0.97 -23.09 24.28
C ALA A 258 0.19 -23.28 22.96
N GLU A 259 -1.10 -22.96 22.94
CA GLU A 259 -1.95 -23.04 21.73
C GLU A 259 -2.05 -21.72 20.96
N ALA A 260 -1.33 -20.68 21.40
CA ALA A 260 -1.37 -19.39 20.73
C ALA A 260 -0.86 -19.51 19.29
N ARG A 261 -1.65 -18.98 18.35
CA ARG A 261 -1.23 -18.87 16.94
C ARG A 261 -0.65 -17.49 16.70
N GLU A 262 0.54 -17.46 16.13
CA GLU A 262 1.26 -16.25 15.82
C GLU A 262 1.47 -16.13 14.32
N THR A 263 1.25 -14.94 13.80
CA THR A 263 1.56 -14.60 12.41
C THR A 263 2.28 -13.28 12.40
N ARG A 264 3.37 -13.22 11.64
CA ARG A 264 4.13 -12.00 11.42
C ARG A 264 4.18 -11.73 9.94
N ARG A 265 3.80 -10.52 9.55
CA ARG A 265 3.83 -10.03 8.17
C ARG A 265 4.72 -8.82 8.11
N VAL A 266 5.76 -8.87 7.29
CA VAL A 266 6.67 -7.77 7.03
C VAL A 266 6.48 -7.34 5.58
N THR A 267 6.05 -6.10 5.35
CA THR A 267 6.01 -5.50 4.01
C THR A 267 7.12 -4.47 3.91
N THR A 268 8.01 -4.61 2.93
CA THR A 268 9.02 -3.61 2.60
C THR A 268 8.66 -2.92 1.30
N LEU A 269 8.96 -1.63 1.23
CA LEU A 269 8.84 -0.82 0.03
C LEU A 269 10.15 -0.07 -0.15
N GLN A 270 10.70 -0.08 -1.37
CA GLN A 270 11.91 0.63 -1.75
C GLN A 270 11.62 1.45 -3.00
N VAL A 271 12.04 2.71 -3.00
CA VAL A 271 11.93 3.63 -4.12
C VAL A 271 13.32 4.10 -4.50
N ALA A 272 13.68 3.95 -5.77
CA ALA A 272 14.96 4.39 -6.29
C ALA A 272 14.78 5.09 -7.64
N PRO A 273 15.53 6.18 -7.90
CA PRO A 273 15.57 6.76 -9.25
C PRO A 273 16.18 5.77 -10.22
N ILE A 274 15.68 5.77 -11.46
CA ILE A 274 16.24 5.00 -12.56
C ILE A 274 16.51 5.91 -13.76
N ARG A 275 17.27 5.39 -14.73
CA ARG A 275 17.57 6.17 -15.92
C ARG A 275 16.33 6.33 -16.81
N PRO A 276 16.13 7.47 -17.48
CA PRO A 276 14.99 7.71 -18.35
C PRO A 276 14.76 6.64 -19.42
N GLU A 277 15.81 6.01 -19.93
CA GLU A 277 15.73 5.01 -21.00
C GLU A 277 15.08 3.70 -20.56
N ALA A 278 14.98 3.45 -19.25
CA ALA A 278 14.28 2.30 -18.69
C ALA A 278 12.75 2.49 -18.69
N TRP A 279 12.25 3.69 -19.00
CA TRP A 279 10.82 3.92 -19.16
C TRP A 279 10.30 3.27 -20.46
N PRO A 280 9.18 2.54 -20.43
CA PRO A 280 8.61 1.93 -21.64
C PRO A 280 8.26 3.00 -22.67
N LYS A 281 8.75 2.81 -23.90
CA LYS A 281 8.33 3.63 -25.04
C LYS A 281 6.90 3.25 -25.38
N VAL A 282 5.96 4.16 -25.17
CA VAL A 282 4.60 3.99 -25.66
C VAL A 282 4.66 4.06 -27.17
N GLY A 283 4.28 2.99 -27.87
CA GLY A 283 3.97 3.07 -29.28
C GLY A 283 2.82 4.06 -29.43
N ARG A 284 3.06 5.19 -30.08
CA ARG A 284 1.99 6.07 -30.55
C ARG A 284 1.23 5.39 -31.67
#